data_AF-A0A952ICW4-F1
#
_entry.id   AF-A0A952ICW4-F1
#
_cell.length_a   1.000
_cell.length_b   1.000
_cell.length_c   1.000
_cell.angle_alpha   90.00
_cell.angle_beta   90.00
_cell.angle_gamma   90.00
#
_symmetry.space_group_name_H-M   'P 1'
#
loop_
_entity.id
_entity.type
_entity.pdbx_description
1 polymer ?
#
loop_
_entity_poly.entity_id
_entity_poly.type
_entity_poly.pdbx_seq_one_letter_code
_entity_poly.pdbx_strand_id
1 'polypeptide(L)' 'MVDSTVETGITKSLFTSNVRLPVILHVDDDPLVLQATKRYFQQSRYHLLSAQSGYEALCILL' A
#
# COMPACT_ATOMS: atom_id res chain seq x y z
N MET A 1 19.07 34.73 -27.19
CA MET A 1 17.97 34.77 -26.22
C MET A 1 16.91 33.82 -26.75
N VAL A 2 16.81 32.64 -26.16
CA VAL A 2 15.79 31.65 -26.54
C VAL A 2 14.77 31.67 -25.42
N ASP A 3 13.55 32.01 -25.80
CA ASP A 3 12.42 32.26 -24.93
C ASP A 3 12.00 30.96 -24.23
N SER A 4 12.00 31.03 -22.90
CA SER A 4 11.52 30.01 -21.98
C SER A 4 10.02 30.17 -21.81
N THR A 5 9.21 29.23 -22.30
CA THR A 5 7.88 28.84 -21.76
C THR A 5 7.31 27.73 -22.65
N VAL A 6 7.25 26.49 -22.17
CA VAL A 6 6.10 25.54 -22.16
C VAL A 6 6.62 24.15 -21.73
N GLU A 7 6.97 23.97 -20.45
CA GLU A 7 7.12 22.61 -19.85
C GLU A 7 6.13 22.39 -18.70
N THR A 8 5.03 23.14 -18.69
CA THR A 8 4.01 23.08 -17.63
C THR A 8 2.80 22.24 -18.09
N GLY A 9 3.05 21.05 -18.66
CA GLY A 9 2.00 20.25 -19.30
C GLY A 9 1.90 18.78 -18.88
N ILE A 10 2.98 18.17 -18.37
CA ILE A 10 3.03 16.70 -18.17
C ILE A 10 2.81 16.30 -16.70
N THR A 11 2.97 17.22 -15.74
CA THR A 11 2.94 16.89 -14.31
C THR A 11 1.55 16.67 -13.70
N LYS A 12 0.45 16.81 -14.44
CA LYS A 12 -0.91 16.75 -13.86
C LYS A 12 -1.81 15.59 -14.31
N SER A 13 -1.32 14.66 -15.15
CA SER A 13 -2.20 13.67 -15.80
C SER A 13 -1.66 12.22 -15.84
N LEU A 14 -0.98 11.75 -14.79
CA LEU A 14 -0.54 10.34 -14.70
C LEU A 14 -0.98 9.57 -13.45
N PHE A 15 -1.79 10.16 -12.57
CA PHE A 15 -2.21 9.51 -11.31
C PHE A 15 -3.73 9.40 -11.12
N THR A 16 -4.49 9.31 -12.21
CA THR A 16 -5.96 9.14 -12.16
C THR A 16 -6.42 7.81 -12.77
N SER A 17 -5.63 6.75 -12.64
CA SER A 17 -6.17 5.40 -12.72
C SER A 17 -6.60 4.97 -11.31
N ASN A 18 -7.84 4.52 -11.16
CA ASN A 18 -8.36 3.84 -9.98
C ASN A 18 -7.61 2.52 -9.73
N VAL A 19 -6.29 2.58 -9.47
CA VAL A 19 -5.46 1.42 -9.21
C VAL A 19 -5.82 0.92 -7.83
N ARG A 20 -6.66 -0.12 -7.77
CA ARG A 20 -6.86 -0.89 -6.55
C ARG A 20 -5.53 -1.58 -6.23
N LEU A 21 -4.89 -1.14 -5.15
CA LEU A 21 -3.69 -1.83 -4.66
C LEU A 21 -4.10 -3.25 -4.20
N PRO A 22 -3.33 -4.30 -4.54
CA PRO A 22 -3.63 -5.62 -4.04
C PRO A 22 -3.53 -5.64 -2.51
N VAL A 23 -4.44 -6.37 -1.88
CA VAL A 23 -4.52 -6.50 -0.43
C VAL A 23 -3.86 -7.80 0.00
N ILE A 24 -3.02 -7.73 1.03
CA ILE A 24 -2.40 -8.89 1.67
C ILE A 24 -2.89 -8.94 3.10
N LEU A 25 -3.44 -10.08 3.53
CA LEU A 25 -3.76 -10.34 4.93
C LEU A 25 -2.70 -11.27 5.51
N HIS A 26 -1.93 -10.77 6.47
CA HIS A 26 -0.93 -11.53 7.19
C HIS A 26 -1.49 -11.97 8.54
N VAL A 27 -1.49 -13.29 8.80
CA VAL A 27 -1.98 -13.87 10.05
C VAL A 27 -0.82 -14.58 10.73
N ASP A 28 -0.46 -14.13 11.92
CA ASP A 28 0.66 -14.67 12.70
C ASP A 28 0.42 -14.39 14.18
N ASP A 29 0.63 -15.37 15.05
CA ASP A 29 0.40 -15.25 16.50
C ASP A 29 1.50 -14.48 17.24
N ASP A 30 2.67 -14.28 16.62
CA ASP A 30 3.75 -13.47 17.18
C ASP A 30 3.59 -11.98 16.79
N PRO A 31 3.30 -11.08 17.76
CA PRO A 31 3.15 -9.66 17.48
C PRO A 31 4.44 -9.00 16.95
N LEU A 32 5.62 -9.53 17.26
CA LEU A 32 6.90 -9.02 16.76
C LEU A 32 7.07 -9.35 15.27
N VAL A 33 6.63 -10.53 14.84
CA VAL A 33 6.63 -10.93 13.43
C VAL A 33 5.68 -10.04 12.63
N LEU A 34 4.46 -9.79 13.14
CA LEU A 34 3.53 -8.83 12.52
C LEU A 34 4.14 -7.43 12.39
N GLN A 35 4.83 -6.94 13.43
CA GLN A 35 5.46 -5.63 13.41
C GLN A 35 6.61 -5.56 12.39
N ALA A 36 7.47 -6.58 12.35
CA ALA A 36 8.60 -6.66 11.42
C ALA A 36 8.11 -6.71 9.97
N THR A 37 7.12 -7.57 9.68
CA THR A 37 6.49 -7.67 8.37
C THR A 37 5.84 -6.35 7.97
N LYS A 38 5.13 -5.69 8.90
CA LYS A 38 4.54 -4.37 8.62
C LYS A 38 5.59 -3.34 8.22
N ARG A 39 6.75 -3.30 8.89
CA ARG A 39 7.88 -2.43 8.50
C ARG A 39 8.43 -2.78 7.12
N TYR A 40 8.63 -4.07 6.82
CA TYR A 40 9.13 -4.52 5.52
C TYR A 40 8.23 -4.07 4.35
N PHE A 41 6.90 -4.15 4.53
CA PHE A 41 5.94 -3.78 3.48
C PHE A 41 5.62 -2.28 3.40
N GLN A 42 6.18 -1.40 4.24
CA GLN A 42 5.89 0.05 4.24
C GLN A 42 6.16 0.74 2.89
N GLN A 43 7.10 0.21 2.10
CA GLN A 43 7.49 0.77 0.80
C GLN A 43 6.88 0.01 -0.39
N SER A 44 6.01 -0.96 -0.12
CA SER A 44 5.42 -1.83 -1.15
C SER A 44 4.14 -1.24 -1.74
N ARG A 45 3.80 -1.65 -2.97
CA ARG A 45 2.53 -1.27 -3.63
C ARG A 45 1.38 -2.20 -3.23
N TYR A 46 1.27 -2.53 -1.94
CA TYR A 46 0.23 -3.38 -1.39
C TYR A 46 -0.44 -2.72 -0.18
N HIS A 47 -1.69 -3.05 0.06
CA HIS A 47 -2.36 -2.75 1.32
C HIS A 47 -2.22 -3.95 2.26
N LEU A 48 -1.38 -3.83 3.29
CA LEU A 48 -1.16 -4.90 4.27
C LEU A 48 -2.13 -4.77 5.44
N LEU A 49 -2.91 -5.83 5.66
CA LEU A 49 -3.73 -6.08 6.85
C LEU A 49 -3.00 -7.10 7.73
N SER A 50 -3.28 -7.07 9.04
CA SER A 50 -2.65 -7.97 10.01
C SER A 50 -3.67 -8.46 11.03
N ALA A 51 -3.55 -9.72 11.41
CA ALA A 51 -4.35 -10.38 12.44
C ALA A 51 -3.46 -11.28 13.29
N GLN A 52 -3.70 -11.35 14.60
CA GLN A 52 -2.98 -12.23 15.53
C GLN A 52 -3.60 -13.62 15.66
N SER A 53 -4.74 -13.85 14.99
CA SER A 53 -5.41 -15.14 15.00
C SER A 53 -6.26 -15.32 13.76
N GLY A 54 -6.61 -16.57 13.45
CA GLY A 54 -7.59 -16.87 12.41
C GLY A 54 -8.97 -16.27 12.70
N TYR A 55 -9.35 -16.13 13.98
CA TYR A 55 -10.59 -15.46 14.36
C TYR A 55 -10.58 -13.98 14.00
N GLU A 56 -9.51 -13.26 14.36
CA GLU A 56 -9.33 -11.85 13.96
C GLU A 56 -9.30 -11.71 12.43
N ALA A 57 -8.64 -12.64 11.73
CA ALA A 57 -8.59 -12.66 10.28
C ALA A 57 -9.99 -12.80 9.66
N LEU A 58 -10.84 -13.68 10.22
CA LEU A 58 -12.22 -13.82 9.79
C LEU A 58 -13.04 -12.56 10.06
N CYS A 59 -12.88 -11.91 11.22
CA CYS A 59 -13.53 -10.64 11.53
C CYS A 59 -13.14 -9.49 10.58
N ILE A 60 -11.97 -9.57 9.94
CA ILE A 60 -11.54 -8.60 8.93
C ILE A 60 -12.20 -8.88 7.56
N LEU A 61 -12.54 -10.14 7.26
CA LEU A 61 -13.03 -10.57 5.95
C LEU A 61 -14.57 -10.60 5.84
N LEU A 62 -15.28 -10.66 6.96
CA LEU A 62 -16.75 -10.73 7.05
C LEU A 62 -17.36 -9.34 7.23
#